data_AF-A0A086AR05-F1
#
_entry.id   AF-A0A086AR05-F1
#
_cell.length_a   1.000
_cell.length_b   1.000
_cell.length_c   1.000
_cell.angle_alpha   90.00
_cell.angle_beta   90.00
_cell.angle_gamma   90.00
#
_symmetry.space_group_name_H-M   'P 1'
#
loop_
_entity.id
_entity.type
_entity.pdbx_description
1 polymer ?
#
loop_
_entity_poly.entity_id
_entity_poly.type
_entity_poly.pdbx_seq_one_letter_code
_entity_poly.pdbx_strand_id
1 'polypeptide(L)'
;MKLLITTLLLISNLTLFAQSKAFAGDYNRTLTEEGKHNIEYKLTLNQDGTFLFHSYSKIQEGTPPEVNKYGKGKWTSKDNVITFSSNKKEDFDDKYTLDFNNSKARFVTKNPKDKTDQVIKTKLTFLESGIFWMKKLDIFKA
;
A
#
# COMPACT_ATOMS: atom_id res chain seq x y z
N MET A 1 7.36 -38.49 -15.64
CA MET A 1 8.16 -37.30 -15.22
C MET A 1 7.57 -35.99 -15.70
N LYS A 2 7.24 -35.81 -16.99
CA LYS A 2 6.66 -34.55 -17.51
C LYS A 2 5.41 -34.12 -16.73
N LEU A 3 4.43 -35.01 -16.55
CA LEU A 3 3.19 -34.71 -15.81
C LEU A 3 3.46 -34.23 -14.38
N LEU A 4 4.34 -34.93 -13.65
CA LEU A 4 4.70 -34.59 -12.26
C LEU A 4 5.36 -33.21 -12.14
N ILE A 5 6.21 -32.85 -13.11
CA ILE A 5 6.86 -31.53 -13.15
C ILE A 5 5.82 -30.43 -13.44
N THR A 6 4.88 -30.66 -14.38
CA THR A 6 3.80 -29.70 -14.65
C THR A 6 2.87 -29.53 -13.45
N THR A 7 2.51 -30.62 -12.75
CA THR A 7 1.66 -30.54 -11.55
C THR A 7 2.38 -29.79 -10.42
N LEU A 8 3.68 -30.03 -10.23
CA LEU A 8 4.47 -29.34 -9.20
C LEU A 8 4.59 -27.82 -9.48
N LEU A 9 4.80 -27.43 -10.74
CA LEU A 9 4.82 -26.03 -11.17
C LEU A 9 3.45 -25.35 -11.00
N LEU A 10 2.35 -26.09 -11.15
CA LEU A 10 1.01 -25.55 -10.94
C LEU A 10 0.77 -25.26 -9.44
N ILE A 11 1.18 -26.17 -8.56
CA ILE A 11 1.00 -26.03 -7.11
C ILE A 11 1.83 -24.87 -6.54
N SER A 12 3.05 -24.63 -7.05
CA SER A 12 3.90 -23.54 -6.59
C SER A 12 3.36 -22.15 -6.91
N ASN A 13 2.59 -22.00 -8.00
CA ASN A 13 1.96 -20.73 -8.33
C ASN A 13 0.74 -20.44 -7.43
N LEU A 14 0.00 -21.48 -7.00
CA LEU A 14 -1.19 -21.34 -6.16
C LEU A 14 -0.87 -20.82 -4.74
N THR A 15 0.28 -21.17 -4.18
CA THR A 15 0.69 -20.73 -2.83
C THR A 15 1.04 -19.24 -2.77
N LEU A 16 1.57 -18.66 -3.85
CA LEU A 16 1.88 -17.23 -3.94
C LEU A 16 0.61 -16.36 -3.85
N PHE A 17 -0.50 -16.81 -4.44
CA PHE A 17 -1.79 -16.11 -4.36
C PHE A 17 -2.45 -16.19 -2.98
N ALA A 18 -2.16 -17.22 -2.19
CA ALA A 18 -2.73 -17.34 -0.84
C ALA A 18 -2.15 -16.28 0.11
N GLN A 19 -0.86 -15.95 -0.04
CA GLN A 19 -0.20 -14.92 0.75
C GLN A 19 -0.66 -13.51 0.37
N SER A 20 -0.98 -13.24 -0.91
CA SER A 20 -1.44 -11.91 -1.33
C SER A 20 -2.82 -11.54 -0.77
N LYS A 21 -3.72 -12.52 -0.55
CA LYS A 21 -5.09 -12.28 -0.03
C LYS A 21 -5.15 -11.57 1.31
N ALA A 22 -4.20 -11.81 2.21
CA ALA A 22 -4.20 -11.16 3.53
C ALA A 22 -3.90 -9.64 3.45
N PHE A 23 -3.04 -9.27 2.50
CA PHE A 23 -2.56 -7.90 2.33
C PHE A 23 -3.42 -7.10 1.35
N ALA A 24 -3.99 -7.73 0.33
CA ALA A 24 -4.82 -7.06 -0.66
C ALA A 24 -6.05 -6.37 -0.03
N GLY A 25 -6.45 -5.23 -0.59
CA GLY A 25 -7.59 -4.43 -0.14
C GLY A 25 -7.30 -2.93 -0.14
N ASP A 26 -8.28 -2.17 0.30
CA ASP A 26 -8.22 -0.73 0.37
C ASP A 26 -7.75 -0.25 1.73
N TYR A 27 -6.93 0.80 1.71
CA TYR A 27 -6.36 1.45 2.88
C TYR A 27 -6.57 2.95 2.77
N ASN A 28 -6.92 3.58 3.87
CA ASN A 28 -7.14 5.01 3.93
C ASN A 28 -6.58 5.65 5.20
N ARG A 29 -6.32 6.95 5.10
CA ARG A 29 -6.14 7.83 6.25
C ARG A 29 -6.54 9.23 5.89
N THR A 30 -7.29 9.86 6.79
CA THR A 30 -7.63 11.27 6.73
C THR A 30 -6.95 11.98 7.90
N LEU A 31 -6.31 13.10 7.60
CA LEU A 31 -5.71 14.03 8.55
C LEU A 31 -6.42 15.37 8.37
N THR A 32 -7.30 15.70 9.31
CA THR A 32 -8.11 16.92 9.26
C THR A 32 -7.86 17.78 10.49
N GLU A 33 -7.64 19.06 10.27
CA GLU A 33 -7.83 20.11 11.26
C GLU A 33 -8.99 20.97 10.76
N GLU A 34 -10.04 21.10 11.59
CA GLU A 34 -11.25 21.84 11.22
C GLU A 34 -10.89 23.24 10.75
N GLY A 35 -11.29 23.56 9.52
CA GLY A 35 -11.10 24.89 8.93
C GLY A 35 -9.68 25.24 8.49
N LYS A 36 -8.68 24.32 8.50
CA LYS A 36 -7.31 24.66 8.06
C LYS A 36 -6.71 23.73 7.02
N HIS A 37 -6.58 22.45 7.35
CA HIS A 37 -5.87 21.47 6.53
C HIS A 37 -6.65 20.16 6.47
N ASN A 38 -6.87 19.63 5.26
CA ASN A 38 -7.36 18.27 5.03
C ASN A 38 -6.36 17.54 4.13
N ILE A 39 -5.83 16.41 4.59
CA ILE A 39 -5.01 15.51 3.79
C ILE A 39 -5.61 14.12 3.83
N GLU A 40 -5.90 13.57 2.66
CA GLU A 40 -6.43 12.22 2.48
C GLU A 40 -5.42 11.37 1.73
N TYR A 41 -5.23 10.15 2.22
CA TYR A 41 -4.43 9.11 1.59
C TYR A 41 -5.33 7.92 1.28
N LYS A 42 -5.27 7.43 0.05
CA LYS A 42 -5.94 6.21 -0.40
C LYS A 42 -4.91 5.31 -1.07
N LEU A 43 -4.82 4.07 -0.64
CA LEU A 43 -3.97 3.04 -1.23
C LEU A 43 -4.79 1.78 -1.44
N THR A 44 -4.81 1.28 -2.66
CA THR A 44 -5.41 -0.02 -3.01
C THR A 44 -4.28 -0.99 -3.33
N LEU A 45 -4.25 -2.13 -2.64
CA LEU A 45 -3.39 -3.26 -2.98
C LEU A 45 -4.22 -4.33 -3.69
N ASN A 46 -4.01 -4.50 -4.99
CA ASN A 46 -4.71 -5.48 -5.81
C ASN A 46 -4.11 -6.88 -5.61
N GLN A 47 -4.94 -7.92 -5.72
CA GLN A 47 -4.52 -9.32 -5.53
C GLN A 47 -3.50 -9.82 -6.57
N ASP A 48 -3.46 -9.17 -7.74
CA ASP A 48 -2.52 -9.44 -8.83
C ASP A 48 -1.11 -8.87 -8.60
N GLY A 49 -0.89 -8.23 -7.44
CA GLY A 49 0.39 -7.61 -7.09
C GLY A 49 0.56 -6.20 -7.63
N THR A 50 -0.49 -5.55 -8.14
CA THR A 50 -0.47 -4.13 -8.51
C THR A 50 -1.02 -3.24 -7.38
N PHE A 51 -0.67 -1.96 -7.36
CA PHE A 51 -1.24 -0.99 -6.43
C PHE A 51 -1.62 0.33 -7.10
N LEU A 52 -2.56 1.04 -6.48
CA LEU A 52 -2.93 2.41 -6.81
C LEU A 52 -2.87 3.26 -5.56
N PHE A 53 -2.28 4.45 -5.67
CA PHE A 53 -2.18 5.42 -4.59
C PHE A 53 -2.68 6.80 -5.03
N HIS A 54 -3.42 7.45 -4.14
CA HIS A 54 -3.86 8.83 -4.28
C HIS A 54 -3.64 9.57 -2.96
N SER A 55 -2.96 10.70 -3.06
CA SER A 55 -2.87 11.70 -1.99
C SER A 55 -3.59 12.96 -2.45
N TYR A 56 -4.58 13.37 -1.67
CA TYR A 56 -5.27 14.63 -1.79
C TYR A 56 -4.85 15.52 -0.62
N SER A 57 -4.55 16.78 -0.89
CA SER A 57 -4.37 17.78 0.18
C SER A 57 -5.04 19.08 -0.18
N LYS A 58 -5.84 19.60 0.74
CA LYS A 58 -6.43 20.94 0.71
C LYS A 58 -5.96 21.75 1.89
N ILE A 59 -5.31 22.88 1.62
CA ILE A 59 -4.74 23.79 2.61
C ILE A 59 -5.22 25.20 2.27
N GLN A 60 -5.98 25.84 3.17
CA GLN A 60 -6.65 27.12 2.87
C GLN A 60 -5.68 28.23 2.41
N GLU A 61 -4.52 28.33 3.05
CA GLU A 61 -3.47 29.31 2.71
C GLU A 61 -2.33 28.70 1.88
N GLY A 62 -2.57 27.52 1.29
CA GLY A 62 -1.59 26.83 0.46
C GLY A 62 -1.50 27.46 -0.93
N THR A 63 -0.32 27.47 -1.52
CA THR A 63 -0.15 27.79 -2.94
C THR A 63 0.55 26.62 -3.64
N PRO A 64 -0.17 25.79 -4.43
CA PRO A 64 -1.61 25.86 -4.68
C PRO A 64 -2.44 25.36 -3.47
N PRO A 65 -3.70 25.80 -3.32
CA PRO A 65 -4.54 25.47 -2.18
C PRO A 65 -5.02 24.02 -2.20
N GLU A 66 -5.02 23.39 -3.37
CA GLU A 66 -5.37 21.99 -3.56
C GLU A 66 -4.30 21.29 -4.38
N VAL A 67 -3.86 20.13 -3.92
CA VAL A 67 -2.87 19.29 -4.59
C VAL A 67 -3.38 17.87 -4.65
N ASN A 68 -3.26 17.26 -5.83
CA ASN A 68 -3.49 15.84 -6.05
C ASN A 68 -2.18 15.20 -6.50
N LYS A 69 -1.80 14.09 -5.87
CA LYS A 69 -0.62 13.30 -6.26
C LYS A 69 -1.02 11.83 -6.38
N TYR A 70 -0.58 11.19 -7.46
CA TYR A 70 -0.93 9.81 -7.75
C TYR A 70 0.31 8.96 -7.97
N GLY A 71 0.23 7.69 -7.57
CA GLY A 71 1.25 6.68 -7.84
C GLY A 71 0.60 5.36 -8.19
N LYS A 72 1.26 4.56 -9.02
CA LYS A 72 0.87 3.18 -9.32
C LYS A 72 2.13 2.33 -9.48
N GLY A 73 1.94 1.01 -9.48
CA GLY A 73 3.02 0.07 -9.72
C GLY A 73 2.73 -1.29 -9.14
N LYS A 74 3.78 -1.98 -8.72
CA LYS A 74 3.71 -3.34 -8.17
C LYS A 74 4.11 -3.39 -6.72
N TRP A 75 3.56 -4.36 -6.00
CA TRP A 75 3.91 -4.67 -4.63
C TRP A 75 4.19 -6.16 -4.46
N THR A 76 5.08 -6.48 -3.53
CA THR A 76 5.34 -7.84 -3.07
C THR A 76 5.31 -7.86 -1.55
N SER A 77 5.07 -9.02 -0.93
CA SER A 77 5.12 -9.16 0.52
C SER A 77 6.06 -10.26 0.96
N LYS A 78 6.79 -10.00 2.05
CA LYS A 78 7.61 -10.99 2.75
C LYS A 78 7.63 -10.64 4.23
N ASP A 79 7.37 -11.61 5.11
CA ASP A 79 7.42 -11.44 6.57
C ASP A 79 6.61 -10.22 7.08
N ASN A 80 5.38 -10.05 6.57
CA ASN A 80 4.49 -8.90 6.82
C ASN A 80 5.05 -7.53 6.40
N VAL A 81 6.11 -7.49 5.59
CA VAL A 81 6.63 -6.27 4.97
C VAL A 81 6.25 -6.26 3.50
N ILE A 82 5.51 -5.23 3.11
CA ILE A 82 5.14 -4.91 1.74
C ILE A 82 6.22 -4.03 1.14
N THR A 83 6.77 -4.44 0.01
CA THR A 83 7.76 -3.67 -0.76
C THR A 83 7.10 -3.18 -2.03
N PHE A 84 7.19 -1.87 -2.28
CA PHE A 84 6.64 -1.23 -3.46
C PHE A 84 7.71 -1.01 -4.53
N SER A 85 7.29 -1.02 -5.78
CA SER A 85 8.13 -0.72 -6.95
C SER A 85 7.30 -0.02 -8.01
N SER A 86 7.90 0.98 -8.67
CA SER A 86 7.28 1.69 -9.79
C SER A 86 8.24 1.74 -10.97
N ASN A 87 7.79 1.27 -12.12
CA ASN A 87 8.51 1.30 -13.39
C ASN A 87 8.27 2.64 -14.08
N LYS A 88 9.32 3.45 -14.27
CA LYS A 88 9.23 4.78 -14.89
C LYS A 88 8.66 4.80 -16.31
N LYS A 89 8.66 3.68 -17.04
CA LYS A 89 8.12 3.58 -18.41
C LYS A 89 6.66 3.13 -18.46
N GLU A 90 6.22 2.34 -17.49
CA GLU A 90 4.91 1.68 -17.51
C GLU A 90 3.94 2.31 -16.49
N ASP A 91 4.47 2.71 -15.34
CA ASP A 91 3.68 3.17 -14.20
C ASP A 91 3.58 4.70 -14.12
N PHE A 92 4.30 5.43 -14.98
CA PHE A 92 4.30 6.89 -15.00
C PHE A 92 3.60 7.43 -16.24
N ASP A 93 2.79 8.46 -16.02
CA ASP A 93 2.14 9.25 -17.06
C ASP A 93 1.84 10.65 -16.50
N ASP A 94 1.10 11.48 -17.23
CA ASP A 94 0.77 12.85 -16.82
C ASP A 94 0.04 12.93 -15.46
N LYS A 95 -0.66 11.85 -15.07
CA LYS A 95 -1.40 11.76 -13.80
C LYS A 95 -0.58 11.06 -12.72
N TYR A 96 0.02 9.92 -13.02
CA TYR A 96 0.76 9.08 -12.08
C TYR A 96 2.24 9.46 -12.09
N THR A 97 2.67 10.21 -11.06
CA THR A 97 4.01 10.82 -11.01
C THR A 97 4.81 10.46 -9.77
N LEU A 98 4.20 9.83 -8.77
CA LEU A 98 4.88 9.45 -7.53
C LEU A 98 5.73 8.20 -7.70
N ASP A 99 7.01 8.33 -7.36
CA ASP A 99 7.96 7.23 -7.34
C ASP A 99 7.93 6.48 -6.00
N PHE A 100 7.35 5.28 -6.00
CA PHE A 100 7.30 4.41 -4.82
C PHE A 100 8.53 3.52 -4.66
N ASN A 101 9.54 3.61 -5.54
CA ASN A 101 10.79 2.89 -5.35
C ASN A 101 11.42 3.26 -3.99
N ASN A 102 12.07 2.28 -3.36
CA ASN A 102 12.59 2.38 -1.98
C ASN A 102 11.52 2.59 -0.91
N SER A 103 10.25 2.24 -1.18
CA SER A 103 9.18 2.29 -0.19
C SER A 103 8.83 0.91 0.35
N LYS A 104 8.72 0.82 1.68
CA LYS A 104 8.33 -0.41 2.39
C LYS A 104 7.34 -0.08 3.49
N ALA A 105 6.29 -0.89 3.61
CA ALA A 105 5.30 -0.76 4.67
C ALA A 105 5.13 -2.08 5.44
N ARG A 106 5.05 -2.00 6.76
CA ARG A 106 4.73 -3.15 7.60
C ARG A 106 3.24 -3.30 7.75
N PHE A 107 2.73 -4.48 7.45
CA PHE A 107 1.38 -4.90 7.77
C PHE A 107 1.28 -5.23 9.25
N VAL A 108 0.37 -4.53 9.93
CA VAL A 108 0.08 -4.70 11.36
C VAL A 108 -1.37 -5.11 11.48
N THR A 109 -1.61 -6.27 12.06
CA THR A 109 -2.94 -6.78 12.39
C THR A 109 -2.88 -7.50 13.74
N LYS A 110 -4.05 -7.75 14.34
CA LYS A 110 -4.11 -8.52 15.59
C LYS A 110 -3.53 -9.91 15.37
N ASN A 111 -2.65 -10.35 16.27
CA ASN A 111 -2.14 -11.71 16.21
C ASN A 111 -3.30 -12.67 16.45
N PRO A 112 -3.57 -13.67 15.58
CA PRO A 112 -4.65 -14.63 15.79
C PRO A 112 -4.57 -15.40 17.12
N LYS A 113 -3.37 -15.49 17.70
CA LYS A 113 -3.12 -16.15 19.00
C LYS A 113 -3.31 -15.23 20.21
N ASP A 114 -3.41 -13.93 19.99
CA ASP A 114 -3.61 -12.94 21.06
C ASP A 114 -5.09 -12.93 21.48
N LYS A 115 -5.32 -13.33 22.73
CA LYS A 115 -6.65 -13.43 23.36
C LYS A 115 -7.06 -12.16 24.12
N THR A 116 -6.22 -11.13 24.16
CA THR A 116 -6.57 -9.88 24.84
C THR A 116 -7.74 -9.21 24.13
N ASP A 117 -8.55 -8.44 24.86
CA ASP A 117 -9.67 -7.68 24.28
C ASP A 117 -9.22 -6.42 23.53
N GLN A 118 -7.92 -6.27 23.27
CA GLN A 118 -7.39 -5.13 22.53
C GLN A 118 -7.91 -5.14 21.07
N VAL A 119 -8.47 -4.02 20.65
CA VAL A 119 -8.90 -3.78 19.27
C VAL A 119 -7.72 -3.20 18.48
N ILE A 120 -6.98 -4.07 17.80
CA ILE A 120 -5.90 -3.66 16.90
C ILE A 120 -6.49 -3.47 15.50
N LYS A 121 -6.61 -2.21 15.06
CA LYS A 121 -7.02 -1.89 13.69
C LYS A 121 -5.93 -2.33 12.71
N THR A 122 -6.31 -3.10 11.71
CA THR A 122 -5.40 -3.51 10.64
C THR A 122 -4.89 -2.29 9.89
N LYS A 123 -3.58 -2.18 9.72
CA LYS A 123 -2.93 -1.01 9.11
C LYS A 123 -1.65 -1.38 8.36
N LEU A 124 -1.20 -0.45 7.53
CA LEU A 124 0.13 -0.42 6.96
C LEU A 124 0.90 0.76 7.55
N THR A 125 2.08 0.48 8.12
CA THR A 125 3.01 1.51 8.61
C THR A 125 4.17 1.61 7.64
N PHE A 126 4.30 2.73 6.92
CA PHE A 126 5.43 2.97 6.01
C PHE A 126 6.72 3.13 6.81
N LEU A 127 7.59 2.11 6.78
CA LEU A 127 8.88 2.12 7.47
C LEU A 127 9.90 2.98 6.72
N GLU A 128 9.88 2.85 5.39
CA GLU A 128 10.77 3.50 4.44
C GLU A 128 9.94 4.03 3.27
N SER A 129 10.32 5.18 2.73
CA SER A 129 9.72 5.71 1.51
C SER A 129 10.68 6.69 0.84
N GLY A 130 10.77 6.64 -0.49
CA GLY A 130 11.38 7.70 -1.29
C GLY A 130 10.55 8.99 -1.28
N ILE A 131 9.28 8.90 -0.87
CA ILE A 131 8.35 10.01 -0.74
C ILE A 131 8.41 10.54 0.69
N PHE A 132 8.96 11.73 0.89
CA PHE A 132 9.36 12.22 2.21
C PHE A 132 8.23 12.24 3.24
N TRP A 133 7.00 12.58 2.84
CA TRP A 133 5.85 12.69 3.75
C TRP A 133 5.21 11.34 4.11
N MET A 134 5.63 10.25 3.46
CA MET A 134 5.07 8.93 3.73
C MET A 134 5.85 8.15 4.80
N LYS A 135 7.09 8.53 5.12
CA LYS A 135 7.87 7.83 6.14
C LYS A 135 7.18 7.92 7.51
N LYS A 136 6.97 6.78 8.16
CA LYS A 136 6.20 6.58 9.41
C LYS A 136 4.70 6.87 9.32
N LEU A 137 4.14 7.04 8.12
CA LEU A 137 2.71 7.17 7.94
C LEU A 137 2.02 5.83 8.20
N ASP A 138 1.03 5.83 9.08
CA ASP A 138 0.08 4.71 9.18
C ASP A 138 -1.10 4.95 8.26
N ILE A 139 -1.55 3.95 7.50
CA ILE A 139 -2.82 3.95 6.77
C ILE A 139 -3.62 2.71 7.18
N PHE A 140 -4.93 2.85 7.36
CA PHE A 140 -5.77 1.82 7.97
C PHE A 140 -6.56 1.07 6.89
N LYS A 141 -6.71 -0.24 7.06
CA LYS A 141 -7.53 -1.05 6.16
C LYS A 141 -8.99 -0.63 6.31
N ALA A 142 -9.68 -0.42 5.18
CA ALA A 142 -11.09 -0.07 5.11
C ALA A 142 -11.99 -1.26 5.50
#